data_AF-A0A3D8VDT6-F1
#
_entry.id   AF-A0A3D8VDT6-F1
#
_cell.length_a   1.000
_cell.length_b   1.000
_cell.length_c   1.000
_cell.angle_alpha   90.00
_cell.angle_beta   90.00
_cell.angle_gamma   90.00
#
_symmetry.space_group_name_H-M   'P 1'
#
loop_
_entity.id
_entity.type
_entity.pdbx_description
1 polymer ?
#
loop_
_entity_poly.entity_id
_entity_poly.type
_entity_poly.pdbx_seq_one_letter_code
_entity_poly.pdbx_strand_id
1 'polypeptide(L)' 'MGDSLPPGWHIEIETDDASGGSTLALVRPDGQRVEWHADASPDAPELLRELAQDIIRSGRG' A
#
# COMPACT_ATOMS: atom_id res chain seq x y z
N MET A 1 4.77 -15.93 -12.00
CA MET A 1 4.50 -14.49 -11.95
C MET A 1 4.81 -14.05 -10.53
N GLY A 2 6.02 -13.52 -10.33
CA GLY A 2 6.44 -12.93 -9.06
C GLY A 2 6.51 -11.44 -9.29
N ASP A 3 5.37 -10.76 -9.18
CA ASP A 3 5.30 -9.31 -9.06
C ASP A 3 5.79 -8.98 -7.65
N SER A 4 7.10 -9.13 -7.45
CA SER A 4 7.76 -8.98 -6.16
C SER A 4 8.41 -7.62 -6.12
N LEU A 5 8.05 -6.87 -5.08
CA LEU A 5 8.71 -5.63 -4.72
C LEU A 5 10.25 -5.82 -4.70
N PRO A 6 11.02 -4.74 -4.89
CA PRO A 6 12.47 -4.82 -4.74
C PRO A 6 12.85 -5.49 -3.41
N PRO A 7 13.98 -6.21 -3.33
CA PRO A 7 14.35 -6.93 -2.13
C PRO A 7 14.36 -5.99 -0.90
N GLY A 8 13.64 -6.39 0.14
CA GLY A 8 13.49 -5.63 1.39
C GLY A 8 12.34 -4.61 1.41
N TRP A 9 11.67 -4.37 0.28
CA TRP A 9 10.44 -3.59 0.26
C TRP A 9 9.26 -4.47 0.66
N HIS A 10 8.38 -3.94 1.50
CA HIS A 10 7.12 -4.59 1.85
C HIS A 10 6.01 -3.55 1.97
N ILE A 11 4.79 -4.02 1.75
CA ILE A 11 3.57 -3.21 1.84
C ILE A 11 2.78 -3.72 3.03
N GLU A 12 2.37 -2.80 3.89
CA GLU A 12 1.46 -3.04 5.01
C GLU A 12 0.14 -2.34 4.69
N ILE A 13 -0.99 -3.04 4.85
CA ILE A 13 -2.33 -2.44 4.71
C ILE A 13 -3.01 -2.60 6.06
N GLU A 14 -3.37 -1.46 6.66
CA GLU A 14 -4.16 -1.40 7.88
C GLU A 14 -5.55 -0.87 7.53
N THR A 15 -6.58 -1.58 7.97
CA THR A 15 -7.97 -1.15 7.79
C THR A 15 -8.53 -0.87 9.17
N ASP A 16 -8.86 0.39 9.42
CA ASP A 16 -9.45 0.80 10.68
C ASP A 16 -10.97 0.69 10.57
N ASP A 17 -11.51 -0.36 11.18
CA ASP A 17 -12.96 -0.65 11.19
C ASP A 17 -13.75 0.44 11.95
N ALA A 18 -13.11 1.13 12.91
CA ALA A 18 -13.73 2.17 13.71
C ALA A 18 -13.94 3.49 12.95
N SER A 19 -12.97 3.88 12.13
CA SER A 19 -13.01 5.10 11.31
C SER A 19 -13.52 4.84 9.89
N GLY A 20 -13.66 3.56 9.49
CA GLY A 20 -13.93 3.15 8.12
C GLY A 20 -12.80 3.47 7.13
N GLY A 21 -11.69 4.01 7.65
CA GLY A 21 -10.54 4.42 6.87
C GLY A 21 -9.61 3.24 6.60
N SER A 22 -8.90 3.32 5.49
CA SER A 22 -7.82 2.37 5.20
C SER A 22 -6.52 3.12 5.01
N THR A 23 -5.43 2.53 5.48
CA THR A 23 -4.08 3.08 5.36
C THR A 23 -3.18 2.07 4.68
N LEU A 24 -2.50 2.50 3.63
CA LEU A 24 -1.46 1.74 2.94
C LEU A 24 -0.11 2.31 3.34
N ALA A 25 0.80 1.49 3.83
CA ALA A 25 2.17 1.87 4.12
C ALA A 25 3.14 1.06 3.23
N LEU A 26 3.98 1.76 2.48
CA LEU A 26 5.11 1.18 1.78
C LEU A 26 6.38 1.37 2.59
N VAL A 27 6.97 0.26 3.02
CA VAL A 27 8.17 0.25 3.85
C VAL A 27 9.37 -0.10 2.99
N ARG A 28 10.32 0.83 2.93
CA ARG A 28 11.61 0.66 2.24
C ARG A 28 12.61 -0.03 3.17
N PRO A 29 13.62 -0.74 2.64
CA PRO A 29 14.66 -1.39 3.42
C PRO A 29 15.53 -0.42 4.22
N ASP A 30 15.58 0.86 3.82
CA ASP A 30 16.26 1.94 4.55
C ASP A 30 15.49 2.39 5.80
N GLY A 31 14.30 1.83 6.06
CA GLY A 31 13.40 2.23 7.15
C GLY A 31 12.46 3.38 6.81
N GLN A 32 12.59 3.97 5.62
CA GLN A 32 11.66 5.00 5.15
C GLN A 32 10.29 4.39 4.84
N ARG A 33 9.24 5.01 5.39
CA ARG A 33 7.85 4.64 5.17
C ARG A 33 7.12 5.74 4.41
N VAL A 34 6.30 5.32 3.44
CA VAL A 34 5.38 6.21 2.72
C VAL A 34 3.97 5.72 2.99
N GLU A 35 3.12 6.59 3.53
CA GLU A 35 1.77 6.26 3.95
C GLU A 35 0.75 6.98 3.07
N TRP A 36 -0.28 6.24 2.66
CA TRP A 36 -1.43 6.76 1.94
C TRP A 36 -2.67 6.43 2.74
N HIS A 37 -3.41 7.47 3.12
CA HIS A 37 -4.70 7.35 3.78
C HIS A 37 -5.79 7.47 2.74
N ALA A 38 -6.68 6.47 2.72
CA ALA A 38 -7.95 6.57 2.02
C ALA A 38 -9.03 6.93 3.05
N ASP A 39 -9.87 7.90 2.66
CA ASP A 39 -11.04 8.33 3.45
C ASP A 39 -11.99 7.16 3.69
N ALA A 40 -13.00 7.35 4.54
CA ALA A 40 -14.00 6.33 4.89
C ALA A 40 -14.98 6.08 3.73
N SER A 41 -14.44 5.63 2.60
CA SER A 41 -15.18 5.23 1.42
C SER A 41 -15.27 3.70 1.38
N PRO A 42 -16.40 3.13 0.97
CA PRO A 42 -16.51 1.68 0.81
C PRO A 42 -15.49 1.13 -0.19
N ASP A 43 -15.05 1.94 -1.15
CA ASP A 43 -14.04 1.61 -2.16
C ASP A 43 -12.59 1.87 -1.70
N ALA A 44 -12.38 2.46 -0.51
CA ALA A 44 -11.06 2.75 0.03
C ALA A 44 -10.09 1.55 0.02
N PRO A 45 -10.47 0.34 0.49
CA PRO A 45 -9.57 -0.80 0.44
C PRO A 45 -9.24 -1.25 -0.99
N GLU A 46 -10.18 -1.13 -1.94
CA GLU A 46 -9.92 -1.46 -3.35
C GLU A 46 -8.97 -0.44 -3.99
N LEU A 47 -9.17 0.86 -3.74
CA LEU A 47 -8.29 1.92 -4.24
C LEU A 47 -6.85 1.77 -3.74
N LEU A 48 -6.66 1.47 -2.45
CA LEU A 48 -5.33 1.24 -1.89
C LEU A 48 -4.69 -0.04 -2.41
N ARG A 49 -5.49 -1.07 -2.68
CA ARG A 49 -5.00 -2.32 -3.28
C ARG A 49 -4.56 -2.11 -4.73
N GLU A 50 -5.32 -1.37 -5.53
CA GLU A 50 -4.93 -0.99 -6.89
C GLU A 50 -3.65 -0.15 -6.87
N LEU A 51 -3.55 0.83 -5.95
CA LEU A 51 -2.34 1.63 -5.76
C LEU A 51 -1.14 0.75 -5.36
N ALA A 52 -1.33 -0.20 -4.45
CA ALA A 52 -0.28 -1.15 -4.07
C ALA A 52 0.21 -1.95 -5.27
N GLN A 53 -0.71 -2.46 -6.11
CA GLN A 53 -0.35 -3.18 -7.33
C GLN A 53 0.35 -2.29 -8.36
N ASP A 54 -0.08 -1.04 -8.50
CA ASP A 54 0.56 -0.08 -9.38
C ASP A 54 1.99 0.24 -8.90
N ILE A 55 2.21 0.43 -7.60
CA ILE A 55 3.55 0.60 -7.01
C ILE A 55 4.43 -0.62 -7.29
N ILE A 56 3.92 -1.82 -7.08
CA ILE A 56 4.65 -3.08 -7.37
C ILE A 56 5.00 -3.15 -8.86
N ARG A 57 4.07 -2.79 -9.75
CA ARG A 57 4.26 -2.82 -11.20
C ARG A 57 5.19 -1.71 -11.70
N SER A 58 5.12 -0.53 -11.09
CA SER A 58 5.84 0.69 -11.47
C SER A 58 7.23 0.78 -10.86
N GLY A 59 7.56 0.01 -9.82
CA GLY A 59 8.93 -0.18 -9.29
C GLY A 59 9.91 -0.83 -10.29
N ARG A 60 9.53 -0.94 -11.57
CA ARG A 60 10.28 -1.51 -12.69
C ARG A 60 11.07 -0.46 -13.50
N GLY A 61 11.06 0.82 -13.09
CA GLY A 61 11.67 1.96 -13.80
C GLY A 61 13.05 2.34 -13.30
#